data_AF-A0A258KA70-F1
#
_entry.id   AF-A0A258KA70-F1
#
_cell.length_a   1.000
_cell.length_b   1.000
_cell.length_c   1.000
_cell.angle_alpha   90.00
_cell.angle_beta   90.00
_cell.angle_gamma   90.00
#
_symmetry.space_group_name_H-M   'P 1'
#
loop_
_entity.id
_entity.type
_entity.pdbx_description
1 polymer ?
#
loop_
_entity_poly.entity_id
_entity_poly.type
_entity_poly.pdbx_seq_one_letter_code
_entity_poly.pdbx_strand_id
1 'polypeptide(L)'
;MMNDPDHRQQASHTLSRVTKMLVDLGCLRHLGPIGRYALGNAVLTLGYPLMVSLSPWREARSVMRELAEVESGQVSLGVRDRFSVVSIESIPGPHRSMVMPDLGPVWPLLHSAMGRAHLAALAPADRDALLADFRRRGFISSFGLARPDIYAGAVPLRLRWNEEIMALNCSIAASPSLGPEAFTALIGRKLLLTARAIEAAVELAVQPDGLITERELSRIPLSIRPLRPNP
;
A
#
# COMPACT_ATOMS: atom_id res chain seq x y z
N MET A 1 17.03 23.97 29.28
CA MET A 1 16.71 23.66 27.86
C MET A 1 15.29 24.13 27.62
N MET A 2 15.09 25.08 26.71
CA MET A 2 13.84 25.85 26.59
C MET A 2 12.68 24.96 26.11
N ASN A 3 11.51 25.07 26.74
CA ASN A 3 10.28 24.44 26.24
C ASN A 3 9.49 25.52 25.49
N ASP A 4 9.88 25.77 24.24
CA ASP A 4 9.47 26.94 23.47
C ASP A 4 8.00 26.84 23.00
N PRO A 5 7.11 27.76 23.42
CA PRO A 5 5.68 27.72 23.07
C PRO A 5 5.41 28.02 21.59
N ASP A 6 6.28 28.75 20.87
CA ASP A 6 5.98 29.23 19.51
C ASP A 6 5.84 28.09 18.50
N HIS A 7 6.59 26.99 18.67
CA HIS A 7 6.47 25.83 17.78
C HIS A 7 5.07 25.19 17.77
N ARG A 8 4.34 25.24 18.89
CA ARG A 8 2.95 24.73 18.95
C ARG A 8 1.96 25.70 18.31
N GLN A 9 2.17 27.01 18.48
CA GLN A 9 1.36 28.06 17.87
C GLN A 9 1.47 28.03 16.33
N GLN A 10 2.70 27.94 15.81
CA GLN A 10 3.03 27.92 14.38
C GLN A 10 2.44 26.69 13.66
N ALA A 11 2.48 25.52 14.31
CA ALA A 11 1.88 24.29 13.82
C ALA A 11 0.34 24.39 13.72
N SER A 12 -0.31 24.99 14.71
CA SER A 12 -1.76 25.20 14.74
C SER A 12 -2.28 26.08 13.60
N HIS A 13 -1.60 27.22 13.33
CA HIS A 13 -1.95 28.11 12.21
C HIS A 13 -1.68 27.49 10.83
N THR A 14 -0.72 26.58 10.73
CA THR A 14 -0.40 25.89 9.47
C THR A 14 -1.39 24.76 9.20
N LEU A 15 -1.70 23.94 10.21
CA LEU A 15 -2.73 22.90 10.13
C LEU A 15 -4.11 23.50 9.77
N SER A 16 -4.48 24.63 10.38
CA SER A 16 -5.74 25.33 10.10
C SER A 16 -5.82 25.83 8.65
N ARG A 17 -4.72 26.40 8.12
CA ARG A 17 -4.66 26.85 6.72
C ARG A 17 -4.69 25.70 5.71
N VAL A 18 -3.97 24.61 5.96
CA VAL A 18 -3.99 23.41 5.11
C VAL A 18 -5.36 22.75 5.15
N THR A 19 -5.98 22.61 6.33
CA THR A 19 -7.32 22.04 6.48
C THR A 19 -8.36 22.89 5.76
N LYS A 20 -8.31 24.22 5.93
CA LYS A 20 -9.18 25.13 5.17
C LYS A 20 -8.95 25.02 3.67
N MET A 21 -7.71 24.98 3.20
CA MET A 21 -7.38 24.80 1.79
C MET A 21 -7.94 23.47 1.25
N LEU A 22 -7.82 22.36 1.98
CA LEU A 22 -8.41 21.07 1.58
C LEU A 22 -9.94 21.08 1.56
N VAL A 23 -10.59 21.85 2.45
CA VAL A 23 -12.05 22.07 2.39
C VAL A 23 -12.45 22.93 1.20
N ASP A 24 -11.73 24.04 0.97
CA ASP A 24 -11.99 24.92 -0.16
C ASP A 24 -11.79 24.13 -1.48
N LEU A 25 -10.72 23.34 -1.59
CA LEU A 25 -10.44 22.40 -2.69
C LEU A 25 -11.44 21.21 -2.79
N GLY A 26 -12.46 21.13 -1.93
CA GLY A 26 -13.46 20.05 -1.94
C GLY A 26 -12.92 18.64 -1.63
N CYS A 27 -11.67 18.56 -1.14
CA CYS A 27 -11.01 17.32 -0.73
C CYS A 27 -11.42 16.90 0.69
N LEU A 28 -11.78 17.86 1.54
CA LEU A 28 -12.43 17.66 2.83
C LEU A 28 -13.80 18.32 2.86
N ARG A 29 -14.69 17.83 3.74
CA ARG A 29 -16.00 18.41 4.00
C ARG A 29 -16.28 18.42 5.50
N HIS A 30 -16.68 19.58 6.03
CA HIS A 30 -16.95 19.74 7.47
C HIS A 30 -18.22 18.97 7.91
N LEU A 31 -18.17 18.32 9.07
CA LEU A 31 -19.24 17.48 9.63
C LEU A 31 -19.86 18.11 10.88
N GLY A 32 -20.79 19.04 10.68
CA GLY A 32 -21.50 19.74 11.76
C GLY A 32 -20.64 20.77 12.49
N PRO A 33 -21.02 21.25 13.69
CA PRO A 33 -20.30 22.33 14.38
C PRO A 33 -18.95 21.92 15.00
N ILE A 34 -18.78 20.64 15.28
CA ILE A 34 -17.63 20.10 16.04
C ILE A 34 -16.60 19.61 15.04
N GLY A 35 -15.42 20.24 14.98
CA GLY A 35 -14.32 20.14 14.00
C GLY A 35 -13.91 18.76 13.47
N ARG A 36 -14.85 18.07 12.84
CA ARG A 36 -14.73 16.76 12.21
C ARG A 36 -14.88 16.93 10.71
N TYR A 37 -14.14 16.13 9.96
CA TYR A 37 -14.08 16.22 8.51
C TYR A 37 -14.32 14.84 7.91
N ALA A 38 -15.08 14.80 6.82
CA ALA A 38 -15.11 13.67 5.88
C ALA A 38 -14.23 14.01 4.68
N LEU A 39 -13.84 12.99 3.90
CA LEU A 39 -13.36 13.21 2.54
C LEU A 39 -14.49 13.77 1.68
N GLY A 40 -14.15 14.70 0.78
CA GLY A 40 -15.04 15.24 -0.23
C GLY A 40 -14.78 14.62 -1.61
N ASN A 41 -15.72 14.80 -2.53
CA ASN A 41 -15.70 14.12 -3.83
C ASN A 41 -14.50 14.48 -4.71
N ALA A 42 -13.80 15.60 -4.46
CA ALA A 42 -12.58 15.93 -5.20
C ALA A 42 -11.48 14.87 -5.02
N VAL A 43 -11.47 14.13 -3.90
CA VAL A 43 -10.55 13.00 -3.69
C VAL A 43 -10.79 11.88 -4.71
N LEU A 44 -12.05 11.61 -5.09
CA LEU A 44 -12.36 10.65 -6.14
C LEU A 44 -11.89 11.16 -7.51
N THR A 45 -12.07 12.46 -7.78
CA THR A 45 -11.64 13.07 -9.04
C THR A 45 -10.12 13.05 -9.21
N LEU A 46 -9.37 13.34 -8.14
CA LEU A 46 -7.90 13.25 -8.11
C LEU A 46 -7.39 11.81 -8.13
N GLY A 47 -8.12 10.89 -7.48
CA GLY A 47 -7.76 9.47 -7.39
C GLY A 47 -8.11 8.66 -8.64
N TYR A 48 -9.11 9.06 -9.44
CA TYR A 48 -9.57 8.28 -10.59
C TYR A 48 -8.46 7.98 -11.62
N PRO A 49 -7.62 8.95 -12.06
CA PRO A 49 -6.52 8.64 -12.98
C PRO A 49 -5.50 7.65 -12.39
N LEU A 50 -5.23 7.73 -11.08
CA LEU A 50 -4.39 6.77 -10.36
C LEU A 50 -5.02 5.37 -10.38
N MET A 51 -6.34 5.27 -10.21
CA MET A 51 -7.06 4.00 -10.33
C MET A 51 -7.10 3.46 -11.77
N VAL A 52 -7.08 4.33 -12.78
CA VAL A 52 -6.97 3.92 -14.20
C VAL A 52 -5.58 3.38 -14.50
N SER A 53 -4.50 3.97 -13.98
CA SER A 53 -3.14 3.45 -14.19
C SER A 53 -2.87 2.10 -13.51
N LEU A 54 -3.74 1.67 -12.59
CA LEU A 54 -3.78 0.30 -12.05
C LEU A 54 -4.48 -0.73 -12.96
N SER A 55 -4.98 -0.35 -14.14
CA SER A 55 -5.70 -1.29 -15.02
C SER A 55 -4.87 -2.51 -15.45
N PRO A 56 -3.59 -2.39 -15.86
CA PRO A 56 -2.75 -3.56 -16.16
C PRO A 56 -2.54 -4.47 -14.94
N TRP A 57 -2.50 -3.88 -13.74
CA TRP A 57 -2.37 -4.59 -12.47
C TRP A 57 -3.61 -5.40 -12.07
N ARG A 58 -4.74 -5.26 -12.78
CA ARG A 58 -5.93 -6.10 -12.56
C ARG A 58 -5.69 -7.54 -12.96
N GLU A 59 -4.82 -7.81 -13.94
CA GLU A 59 -4.50 -9.19 -14.35
C GLU A 59 -3.83 -9.99 -13.23
N ALA A 60 -3.07 -9.29 -12.36
CA ALA A 60 -2.47 -9.88 -11.16
C ALA A 60 -3.51 -10.54 -10.23
N ARG A 61 -4.78 -10.09 -10.24
CA ARG A 61 -5.84 -10.63 -9.38
C ARG A 61 -6.10 -12.12 -9.60
N SER A 62 -5.95 -12.61 -10.83
CA SER A 62 -6.14 -14.03 -11.15
C SER A 62 -5.08 -14.88 -10.45
N VAL A 63 -3.81 -14.52 -10.67
CA VAL A 63 -2.61 -15.15 -10.12
C VAL A 63 -2.53 -15.03 -8.59
N MET A 64 -2.91 -13.87 -8.03
CA MET A 64 -2.99 -13.66 -6.58
C MET A 64 -4.06 -14.54 -5.92
N ARG A 65 -5.16 -14.81 -6.61
CA ARG A 65 -6.25 -15.65 -6.07
C ARG A 65 -5.85 -17.10 -5.94
N GLU A 66 -5.17 -17.65 -6.95
CA GLU A 66 -4.64 -19.01 -6.90
C GLU A 66 -3.73 -19.23 -5.67
N LEU A 67 -2.84 -18.26 -5.39
CA LEU A 67 -2.00 -18.31 -4.19
C LEU A 67 -2.82 -18.20 -2.89
N ALA A 68 -3.81 -17.31 -2.84
CA ALA A 68 -4.68 -17.12 -1.65
C ALA A 68 -5.51 -18.37 -1.34
N GLU A 69 -5.99 -19.06 -2.37
CA GLU A 69 -6.73 -20.32 -2.27
C GLU A 69 -5.83 -21.46 -1.78
N VAL A 70 -4.67 -21.68 -2.42
CA VAL A 70 -3.73 -22.76 -2.09
C VAL A 70 -3.16 -22.63 -0.67
N GLU A 71 -2.89 -21.40 -0.21
CA GLU A 71 -2.30 -21.16 1.11
C GLU A 71 -3.32 -20.91 2.22
N SER A 72 -4.62 -20.83 1.89
CA SER A 72 -5.66 -20.35 2.82
C SER A 72 -5.27 -19.03 3.50
N GLY A 73 -4.62 -18.15 2.75
CA GLY A 73 -3.91 -16.97 3.21
C GLY A 73 -4.41 -15.69 2.55
N GLN A 74 -4.14 -14.53 3.15
CA GLN A 74 -4.37 -13.27 2.47
C GLN A 74 -3.17 -12.93 1.58
N VAL A 75 -3.42 -12.69 0.29
CA VAL A 75 -2.42 -12.25 -0.68
C VAL A 75 -2.69 -10.79 -1.01
N SER A 76 -1.71 -9.92 -0.76
CA SER A 76 -1.84 -8.47 -0.93
C SER A 76 -0.74 -7.92 -1.82
N LEU A 77 -1.06 -6.89 -2.61
CA LEU A 77 -0.11 -6.16 -3.42
C LEU A 77 -0.07 -4.72 -2.91
N GLY A 78 1.13 -4.20 -2.66
CA GLY A 78 1.31 -2.88 -2.10
C GLY A 78 2.43 -2.07 -2.74
N VAL A 79 2.29 -0.75 -2.63
CA VAL A 79 3.30 0.24 -3.04
C VAL A 79 3.72 1.06 -1.82
N ARG A 80 4.97 1.54 -1.80
CA ARG A 80 5.42 2.43 -0.72
C ARG A 80 4.73 3.79 -0.83
N ASP A 81 4.26 4.31 0.31
CA ASP A 81 4.07 5.74 0.53
C ASP A 81 4.94 6.17 1.72
N ARG A 82 5.93 7.03 1.44
CA ARG A 82 6.89 7.58 2.42
C ARG A 82 7.56 6.51 3.30
N PHE A 83 7.04 6.30 4.51
CA PHE A 83 7.55 5.39 5.54
C PHE A 83 6.67 4.14 5.77
N SER A 84 5.68 3.93 4.90
CA SER A 84 4.71 2.85 4.98
C SER A 84 4.48 2.19 3.61
N VAL A 85 3.75 1.09 3.58
CA VAL A 85 3.20 0.48 2.35
C VAL A 85 1.69 0.56 2.39
N VAL A 86 1.10 1.04 1.30
CA VAL A 86 -0.34 1.06 1.07
C VAL A 86 -0.73 -0.17 0.26
N SER A 87 -1.68 -0.97 0.74
CA SER A 87 -2.24 -2.07 -0.03
C SER A 87 -3.15 -1.53 -1.13
N ILE A 88 -2.82 -1.78 -2.39
CA ILE A 88 -3.60 -1.38 -3.56
C ILE A 88 -4.59 -2.47 -3.99
N GLU A 89 -4.26 -3.73 -3.69
CA GLU A 89 -5.07 -4.91 -3.99
C GLU A 89 -4.90 -5.91 -2.84
N SER A 90 -5.95 -6.68 -2.54
CA SER A 90 -5.88 -7.75 -1.55
C SER A 90 -6.92 -8.82 -1.85
N ILE A 91 -6.52 -10.08 -1.76
CA ILE A 91 -7.38 -11.24 -1.97
C ILE A 91 -7.30 -12.11 -0.72
N PRO A 92 -8.40 -12.26 0.04
CA PRO A 92 -8.46 -13.16 1.18
C PRO A 92 -8.55 -14.61 0.70
N GLY A 93 -7.91 -15.52 1.43
CA GLY A 93 -8.07 -16.95 1.22
C GLY A 93 -9.48 -17.45 1.63
N PRO A 94 -9.86 -18.67 1.22
CA PRO A 94 -11.19 -19.26 1.46
C PRO A 94 -11.54 -19.38 2.94
N HIS A 95 -10.53 -19.53 3.81
CA HIS A 95 -10.71 -19.55 5.25
C HIS A 95 -10.25 -18.22 5.84
N ARG A 96 -11.20 -17.33 6.15
CA ARG A 96 -10.95 -16.08 6.92
C ARG A 96 -10.65 -16.36 8.40
N SER A 97 -9.66 -17.23 8.66
CA SER A 97 -9.12 -17.52 10.00
C SER A 97 -8.39 -16.33 10.65
N MET A 98 -8.22 -15.25 9.89
CA MET A 98 -7.53 -14.03 10.27
C MET A 98 -8.36 -12.81 9.84
N VAL A 99 -8.63 -11.90 10.77
CA VAL A 99 -9.34 -10.64 10.49
C VAL A 99 -8.32 -9.58 10.10
N MET A 100 -8.25 -9.28 8.80
CA MET A 100 -7.44 -8.22 8.19
C MET A 100 -8.32 -7.22 7.43
N PRO A 101 -7.94 -5.94 7.34
CA PRO A 101 -8.60 -4.97 6.47
C PRO A 101 -8.40 -5.33 5.00
N ASP A 102 -9.47 -5.37 4.21
CA ASP A 102 -9.41 -5.79 2.81
C ASP A 102 -8.62 -4.78 1.94
N LEU A 103 -8.81 -3.46 2.09
CA LEU A 103 -8.07 -2.43 1.32
C LEU A 103 -7.74 -1.19 2.17
N GLY A 104 -6.67 -0.47 1.79
CA GLY A 104 -6.20 0.73 2.46
C GLY A 104 -5.43 0.62 3.80
N PRO A 105 -5.05 -0.55 4.37
CA PRO A 105 -4.19 -0.55 5.55
C PRO A 105 -2.79 -0.03 5.19
N VAL A 106 -2.29 0.88 6.03
CA VAL A 106 -0.98 1.53 5.92
C VAL A 106 0.00 0.77 6.82
N TRP A 107 0.79 -0.11 6.24
CA TRP A 107 1.71 -0.97 6.98
C TRP A 107 3.07 -0.29 7.20
N PRO A 108 3.64 -0.27 8.43
CA PRO A 108 4.98 0.29 8.66
C PRO A 108 6.05 -0.44 7.85
N LEU A 109 6.97 0.29 7.22
CA LEU A 109 8.01 -0.31 6.37
C LEU A 109 8.88 -1.34 7.11
N LEU A 110 9.25 -1.08 8.37
CA LEU A 110 10.16 -1.94 9.13
C LEU A 110 9.47 -3.15 9.78
N HIS A 111 8.18 -3.05 10.10
CA HIS A 111 7.44 -4.06 10.88
C HIS A 111 6.50 -4.94 10.04
N SER A 112 6.58 -4.87 8.71
CA SER A 112 5.81 -5.71 7.78
C SER A 112 6.73 -6.46 6.81
N ALA A 113 6.35 -7.67 6.39
CA ALA A 113 7.09 -8.38 5.35
C ALA A 113 7.10 -7.57 4.04
N MET A 114 5.95 -7.02 3.65
CA MET A 114 5.77 -6.23 2.44
C MET A 114 6.67 -4.97 2.43
N GLY A 115 6.73 -4.25 3.55
CA GLY A 115 7.63 -3.12 3.71
C GLY A 115 9.11 -3.50 3.68
N ARG A 116 9.48 -4.59 4.36
CA ARG A 116 10.84 -5.11 4.32
C ARG A 116 11.24 -5.57 2.91
N ALA A 117 10.33 -6.14 2.12
CA ALA A 117 10.56 -6.52 0.73
C ALA A 117 10.85 -5.31 -0.17
N HIS A 118 10.07 -4.23 -0.04
CA HIS A 118 10.36 -2.96 -0.71
C HIS A 118 11.72 -2.40 -0.28
N LEU A 119 12.04 -2.41 1.02
CA LEU A 119 13.31 -1.91 1.55
C LEU A 119 14.53 -2.71 1.08
N ALA A 120 14.40 -4.02 0.84
CA ALA A 120 15.47 -4.84 0.29
C ALA A 120 15.69 -4.65 -1.23
N ALA A 121 14.76 -3.98 -1.91
CA ALA A 121 14.91 -3.59 -3.31
C ALA A 121 15.56 -2.19 -3.48
N LEU A 122 15.80 -1.48 -2.38
CA LEU A 122 16.51 -0.19 -2.33
C LEU A 122 17.93 -0.39 -1.72
N ALA A 123 18.91 0.35 -2.23
CA ALA A 123 20.30 0.33 -1.74
C ALA A 123 20.81 1.75 -1.42
N PRO A 124 21.85 1.93 -0.59
CA PRO A 124 22.39 1.06 0.47
C PRO A 124 21.74 1.48 1.83
N ALA A 125 22.28 1.30 3.03
CA ALA A 125 23.43 0.50 3.50
C ALA A 125 23.05 -0.33 4.73
N ASP A 126 22.33 0.25 5.69
CA ASP A 126 21.96 -0.31 7.00
C ASP A 126 20.96 -1.49 6.97
N ARG A 127 21.00 -2.31 5.91
CA ARG A 127 20.07 -3.43 5.66
C ARG A 127 20.78 -4.75 5.40
N ASP A 128 22.09 -4.86 5.63
CA ASP A 128 22.88 -6.02 5.19
C ASP A 128 22.30 -7.38 5.60
N ALA A 129 21.80 -7.54 6.83
CA ALA A 129 21.15 -8.79 7.26
C ALA A 129 19.84 -9.09 6.47
N LEU A 130 19.08 -8.05 6.13
CA LEU A 130 17.84 -8.15 5.35
C LEU A 130 18.14 -8.46 3.88
N LEU A 131 19.10 -7.75 3.30
CA LEU A 131 19.59 -7.91 1.94
C LEU A 131 20.25 -9.28 1.75
N ALA A 132 21.00 -9.78 2.74
CA ALA A 132 21.60 -11.11 2.72
C ALA A 132 20.53 -12.20 2.76
N ASP A 133 19.50 -12.08 3.61
CA ASP A 133 18.41 -13.07 3.64
C ASP A 133 17.63 -13.08 2.33
N PHE A 134 17.30 -11.90 1.80
CA PHE A 134 16.64 -11.76 0.50
C PHE A 134 17.48 -12.31 -0.66
N ARG A 135 18.78 -11.96 -0.74
CA ARG A 135 19.70 -12.49 -1.78
C ARG A 135 19.83 -14.01 -1.72
N ARG A 136 19.77 -14.60 -0.52
CA ARG A 136 19.86 -16.05 -0.30
C ARG A 136 18.57 -16.80 -0.64
N ARG A 137 17.41 -16.22 -0.31
CA ARG A 137 16.10 -16.91 -0.38
C ARG A 137 15.22 -16.48 -1.54
N GLY A 138 15.44 -15.29 -2.10
CA GLY A 138 14.59 -14.63 -3.08
C GLY A 138 13.32 -13.99 -2.50
N PHE A 139 13.07 -14.10 -1.20
CA PHE A 139 11.92 -13.51 -0.51
C PHE A 139 12.25 -13.19 0.95
N ILE A 140 11.36 -12.48 1.64
CA ILE A 140 11.53 -12.05 3.03
C ILE A 140 10.39 -12.56 3.89
N SER A 141 10.72 -13.19 5.01
CA SER A 141 9.75 -13.62 6.02
C SER A 141 9.68 -12.67 7.22
N SER A 142 8.50 -12.60 7.81
CA SER A 142 8.17 -11.88 9.05
C SER A 142 7.28 -12.77 9.91
N PHE A 143 7.68 -13.02 11.15
CA PHE A 143 6.96 -13.89 12.08
C PHE A 143 6.54 -13.07 13.29
N GLY A 144 5.25 -12.88 13.51
CA GLY A 144 4.73 -12.19 14.70
C GLY A 144 4.96 -10.66 14.76
N LEU A 145 5.78 -10.07 13.89
CA LEU A 145 6.26 -8.67 14.02
C LEU A 145 5.16 -7.61 13.86
N ALA A 146 4.23 -7.80 12.93
CA ALA A 146 3.10 -6.89 12.73
C ALA A 146 1.98 -7.20 13.74
N ARG A 147 1.69 -8.50 13.92
CA ARG A 147 0.82 -9.06 14.95
C ARG A 147 1.30 -10.47 15.30
N PRO A 148 1.22 -10.92 16.58
CA PRO A 148 1.73 -12.23 17.01
C PRO A 148 1.10 -13.42 16.31
N ASP A 149 -0.14 -13.30 15.85
CA ASP A 149 -0.95 -14.34 15.22
C ASP A 149 -0.72 -14.49 13.70
N ILE A 150 0.27 -13.77 13.12
CA ILE A 150 0.47 -13.70 11.68
C ILE A 150 1.92 -14.02 11.29
N TYR A 151 2.07 -14.96 10.36
CA TYR A 151 3.30 -15.17 9.59
C TYR A 151 3.11 -14.63 8.18
N ALA A 152 4.10 -13.88 7.68
CA ALA A 152 4.01 -13.16 6.42
C ALA A 152 5.29 -13.30 5.60
N GLY A 153 5.14 -13.60 4.32
CA GLY A 153 6.20 -13.64 3.33
C GLY A 153 5.98 -12.52 2.32
N ALA A 154 7.05 -11.95 1.76
CA ALA A 154 6.93 -10.97 0.70
C ALA A 154 8.11 -10.99 -0.27
N VAL A 155 7.83 -10.57 -1.50
CA VAL A 155 8.79 -10.41 -2.59
C VAL A 155 8.58 -9.04 -3.27
N PRO A 156 9.63 -8.27 -3.56
CA PRO A 156 9.51 -7.13 -4.45
C PRO A 156 9.30 -7.63 -5.87
N LEU A 157 8.47 -6.92 -6.62
CA LEU A 157 8.32 -7.11 -8.07
C LEU A 157 9.38 -6.27 -8.80
N ARG A 158 9.80 -6.74 -9.97
CA ARG A 158 10.72 -6.03 -10.87
C ARG A 158 10.06 -4.87 -11.58
N LEU A 159 8.76 -5.03 -11.87
CA LEU A 159 7.92 -3.97 -12.41
C LEU A 159 7.70 -2.87 -11.37
N ARG A 160 7.60 -1.65 -11.88
CA ARG A 160 7.31 -0.44 -11.11
C ARG A 160 5.94 0.10 -11.48
N TRP A 161 5.32 0.81 -10.55
CA TRP A 161 4.12 1.61 -10.81
C TRP A 161 4.34 2.99 -10.22
N ASN A 162 4.19 4.03 -11.05
CA ASN A 162 4.56 5.42 -10.73
C ASN A 162 5.97 5.51 -10.11
N GLU A 163 6.96 4.91 -10.79
CA GLU A 163 8.38 4.82 -10.41
C GLU A 163 8.70 4.03 -9.12
N GLU A 164 7.73 3.78 -8.24
CA GLU A 164 7.90 3.01 -7.03
C GLU A 164 7.93 1.49 -7.28
N ILE A 165 8.71 0.79 -6.47
CA ILE A 165 8.78 -0.67 -6.45
C ILE A 165 7.55 -1.21 -5.74
N MET A 166 6.93 -2.24 -6.31
CA MET A 166 5.78 -2.91 -5.73
C MET A 166 6.20 -4.17 -4.99
N ALA A 167 5.43 -4.57 -3.97
CA ALA A 167 5.70 -5.77 -3.20
C ALA A 167 4.46 -6.65 -3.10
N LEU A 168 4.61 -7.91 -3.52
CA LEU A 168 3.64 -8.97 -3.29
C LEU A 168 3.87 -9.54 -1.89
N ASN A 169 2.79 -9.68 -1.12
CA ASN A 169 2.77 -10.28 0.21
C ASN A 169 1.80 -11.46 0.25
N CYS A 170 2.15 -12.50 1.00
CA CYS A 170 1.22 -13.52 1.46
C CYS A 170 1.32 -13.60 2.99
N SER A 171 0.19 -13.53 3.68
CA SER A 171 0.08 -13.56 5.14
C SER A 171 -0.90 -14.65 5.57
N ILE A 172 -0.47 -15.53 6.46
CA ILE A 172 -1.26 -16.67 6.96
C ILE A 172 -1.27 -16.70 8.48
N ALA A 173 -2.31 -17.28 9.07
CA ALA A 173 -2.44 -17.39 10.52
C ALA A 173 -1.33 -18.30 11.08
N ALA A 174 -0.65 -17.84 12.12
CA ALA A 174 0.29 -18.67 12.87
C ALA A 174 -0.49 -19.75 13.64
N SER A 175 0.00 -20.99 13.62
CA SER A 175 -0.60 -22.11 14.34
C SER A 175 0.47 -22.96 15.04
N PRO A 176 0.11 -23.75 16.07
CA PRO A 176 1.06 -24.68 16.70
C PRO A 176 1.63 -25.74 15.74
N SER A 177 0.92 -26.03 14.64
CA SER A 177 1.35 -26.98 13.59
C SER A 177 2.24 -26.36 12.51
N LEU A 178 2.40 -25.03 12.49
CA LEU A 178 3.14 -24.28 11.47
C LEU A 178 4.24 -23.45 12.11
N GLY A 179 5.45 -23.99 12.16
CA GLY A 179 6.63 -23.26 12.61
C GLY A 179 7.22 -22.31 11.54
N PRO A 180 8.11 -21.36 11.90
CA PRO A 180 8.73 -20.42 10.98
C PRO A 180 9.48 -21.05 9.79
N GLU A 181 10.12 -22.20 10.00
CA GLU A 181 10.83 -22.94 8.96
C GLU A 181 9.85 -23.60 7.97
N ALA A 182 8.81 -24.28 8.48
CA ALA A 182 7.75 -24.86 7.68
C ALA A 182 7.04 -23.79 6.83
N PHE A 183 6.72 -22.64 7.42
CA PHE A 183 6.21 -21.47 6.69
C PHE A 183 7.16 -21.03 5.57
N THR A 184 8.46 -20.92 5.86
CA THR A 184 9.48 -20.48 4.89
C THR A 184 9.57 -21.44 3.70
N ALA A 185 9.53 -22.75 3.95
CA ALA A 185 9.52 -23.78 2.91
C ALA A 185 8.23 -23.79 2.08
N LEU A 186 7.08 -23.64 2.74
CA LEU A 186 5.74 -23.63 2.13
C LEU A 186 5.55 -22.42 1.18
N ILE A 187 5.80 -21.23 1.69
CA ILE A 187 5.44 -19.96 1.05
C ILE A 187 6.51 -19.48 0.05
N GLY A 188 7.79 -19.73 0.33
CA GLY A 188 8.91 -19.09 -0.38
C GLY A 188 8.93 -19.32 -1.89
N ARG A 189 8.86 -20.59 -2.32
CA ARG A 189 8.83 -20.92 -3.76
C ARG A 189 7.56 -20.42 -4.44
N LYS A 190 6.41 -20.48 -3.74
CA LYS A 190 5.12 -20.08 -4.31
C LYS A 190 5.07 -18.57 -4.55
N LEU A 191 5.43 -17.74 -3.56
CA LEU A 191 5.55 -16.28 -3.74
C LEU A 191 6.44 -15.90 -4.93
N LEU A 192 7.60 -16.55 -5.09
CA LEU A 192 8.53 -16.31 -6.20
C LEU A 192 7.93 -16.65 -7.58
N LEU A 193 7.11 -17.70 -7.67
CA LEU A 193 6.42 -18.08 -8.90
C LEU A 193 5.24 -17.15 -9.19
N THR A 194 4.41 -16.87 -8.18
CA THR A 194 3.29 -15.92 -8.24
C THR A 194 3.77 -14.54 -8.69
N ALA A 195 4.89 -14.02 -8.14
CA ALA A 195 5.47 -12.75 -8.55
C ALA A 195 5.87 -12.72 -10.03
N ARG A 196 6.56 -13.76 -10.52
CA ARG A 196 6.95 -13.84 -11.95
C ARG A 196 5.73 -13.97 -12.87
N ALA A 197 4.70 -14.68 -12.45
CA ALA A 197 3.45 -14.80 -13.21
C ALA A 197 2.66 -13.48 -13.23
N ILE A 198 2.66 -12.72 -12.13
CA ILE A 198 2.13 -11.35 -12.09
C ILE A 198 2.93 -10.44 -13.04
N GLU A 199 4.26 -10.47 -12.97
CA GLU A 199 5.14 -9.66 -13.85
C GLU A 199 4.82 -9.92 -15.32
N ALA A 200 4.79 -11.19 -15.75
CA ALA A 200 4.48 -11.54 -17.13
C ALA A 200 3.04 -11.16 -17.56
N ALA A 201 2.06 -11.34 -16.68
CA ALA A 201 0.67 -10.97 -16.97
C ALA A 201 0.48 -9.45 -17.11
N VAL A 202 1.16 -8.66 -16.27
CA VAL A 202 1.13 -7.19 -16.32
C VAL A 202 1.89 -6.68 -17.56
N GLU A 203 3.06 -7.24 -17.88
CA GLU A 203 3.82 -6.87 -19.10
C GLU A 203 2.99 -7.07 -20.38
N LEU A 204 2.21 -8.15 -20.48
CA LEU A 204 1.29 -8.40 -21.60
C LEU A 204 0.09 -7.43 -21.64
N ALA A 205 -0.29 -6.85 -20.50
CA ALA A 205 -1.45 -5.96 -20.36
C ALA A 205 -1.11 -4.46 -20.47
N VAL A 206 0.17 -4.08 -20.44
CA VAL A 206 0.61 -2.68 -20.58
C VAL A 206 0.45 -2.23 -22.03
N GLN A 207 -0.59 -1.40 -22.26
CA GLN A 207 -0.68 -0.50 -23.41
C GLN A 207 -0.01 0.84 -23.09
N PRO A 208 0.47 1.60 -24.09
CA PRO A 208 1.16 2.87 -23.84
C PRO A 208 0.28 3.90 -23.11
N ASP A 209 0.86 4.46 -22.06
CA ASP A 209 0.70 5.84 -21.61
C ASP A 209 -0.66 6.23 -21.01
N GLY A 210 -0.99 5.65 -19.85
CA GLY A 210 -1.93 6.22 -18.87
C GLY A 210 -1.42 7.51 -18.19
N LEU A 211 -0.64 8.33 -18.90
CA LEU A 211 -0.06 9.59 -18.43
C LEU A 211 -1.07 10.72 -18.56
N ILE A 212 -1.26 11.48 -17.48
CA ILE A 212 -2.09 12.69 -17.50
C ILE A 212 -1.20 13.87 -17.93
N THR A 213 -1.54 14.54 -19.02
CA THR A 213 -0.87 15.79 -19.38
C THR A 213 -1.31 16.94 -18.47
N GLU A 214 -0.49 17.98 -18.35
CA GLU A 214 -0.87 19.23 -17.65
C GLU A 214 -2.16 19.86 -18.24
N ARG A 215 -2.39 19.63 -19.53
CA ARG A 215 -3.62 20.00 -20.25
C ARG A 215 -4.85 19.23 -19.81
N GLU A 216 -4.69 18.00 -19.34
CA GLU A 216 -5.78 17.17 -18.81
C GLU A 216 -5.99 17.43 -17.31
N LEU A 217 -4.91 17.65 -16.55
CA LEU A 217 -4.99 18.14 -15.17
C LEU A 217 -5.78 19.46 -15.07
N SER A 218 -5.57 20.39 -16.00
CA SER A 218 -6.34 21.66 -16.06
C SER A 218 -7.78 21.51 -16.58
N ARG A 219 -8.14 20.36 -17.17
CA ARG A 219 -9.51 20.03 -17.62
C ARG A 219 -10.31 19.22 -16.62
N ILE A 220 -9.65 18.59 -15.63
CA ILE A 220 -10.33 18.08 -14.46
C ILE A 220 -11.15 19.25 -13.89
N PRO A 221 -12.49 19.12 -13.72
CA PRO A 221 -13.32 20.21 -13.25
C PRO A 221 -13.07 20.43 -11.75
N LEU A 222 -11.98 21.13 -11.45
CA LEU A 222 -11.72 21.87 -10.22
C LEU A 222 -12.72 23.04 -10.14
N SER A 223 -14.02 22.74 -10.21
CA SER A 223 -15.14 23.65 -9.92
C SER A 223 -15.25 23.86 -8.40
N ILE A 224 -14.11 24.26 -7.84
CA ILE A 224 -13.91 24.77 -6.51
C ILE A 224 -14.42 26.21 -6.52
N ARG A 225 -15.74 26.34 -6.71
CA ARG A 225 -16.43 27.47 -6.10
C ARG A 225 -16.47 27.16 -4.60
N PRO A 226 -15.97 28.06 -3.73
CA PRO A 226 -16.20 27.92 -2.31
C PRO A 226 -17.69 27.73 -2.10
N LEU A 227 -18.07 26.65 -1.41
CA LEU A 227 -19.42 26.51 -0.88
C LEU A 227 -19.65 27.74 0.00
N ARG A 228 -20.47 28.69 -0.47
CA ARG A 228 -20.85 29.84 0.34
C ARG A 228 -21.42 29.28 1.64
N PRO A 229 -20.98 29.75 2.82
CA PRO A 229 -21.61 29.34 4.06
C PRO A 229 -23.10 29.65 3.94
N ASN A 230 -23.92 28.64 4.23
CA ASN A 230 -25.37 28.82 4.29
C ASN A 230 -25.65 29.80 5.45
N PRO A 231 -26.51 30.81 5.26
CA PRO A 231 -26.86 31.77 6.32
C PRO A 231 -27.58 31.09 7.49
#